data_AF-A0A7X7P839-F1
#
_entry.id   AF-A0A7X7P839-F1
#
_cell.length_a   1.000
_cell.length_b   1.000
_cell.length_c   1.000
_cell.angle_alpha   90.00
_cell.angle_beta   90.00
_cell.angle_gamma   90.00
#
_symmetry.space_group_name_H-M   'P 1'
#
loop_
_entity.id
_entity.type
_entity.pdbx_description
1 polymer ?
#
loop_
_entity_poly.entity_id
_entity_poly.type
_entity_poly.pdbx_seq_one_letter_code
_entity_poly.pdbx_strand_id
1 'polypeptide(L)'
;MNKNTIIGSILIAVIMIWWMATMPKPQPVPQKSEQAITSEESQEVKKESKGTLEIPALKTNSASTLEKAPAFSNSTDSSAKDSVASDSLIEPAPVVSEKSIVVETDLFILKLSNRGAKISSVVIKTLANNEGEYPELLEDTTAGALDLKLDNINLSNVLFEVAPETPSKIVVNQDTTIQFVFSDPNRNKVIRSYTFSKTGSAVRQS
;
A
#
# COMPACT_ATOMS: atom_id res chain seq x y z
N MET A 1 65.30 3.89 -3.89
CA MET A 1 64.03 4.27 -3.20
C MET A 1 64.33 5.33 -2.16
N ASN A 2 63.59 6.44 -2.17
CA ASN A 2 63.79 7.54 -1.23
C ASN A 2 63.26 7.13 0.16
N LYS A 3 63.95 7.55 1.23
CA LYS A 3 63.57 7.21 2.62
C LYS A 3 62.12 7.56 2.92
N ASN A 4 61.63 8.65 2.35
CA ASN A 4 60.26 9.13 2.50
C ASN A 4 59.23 8.23 1.78
N THR A 5 59.60 7.61 0.66
CA THR A 5 58.76 6.64 -0.05
C THR A 5 58.66 5.31 0.72
N ILE A 6 59.73 4.92 1.43
CA ILE A 6 59.73 3.72 2.28
C ILE A 6 58.85 3.93 3.52
N ILE A 7 58.95 5.10 4.17
CA ILE A 7 58.08 5.45 5.31
C ILE A 7 56.60 5.46 4.88
N GLY A 8 56.28 6.05 3.72
CA GLY A 8 54.90 6.07 3.21
C GLY A 8 54.34 4.68 2.92
N SER A 9 55.14 3.79 2.35
CA SER A 9 54.74 2.41 2.07
C SER A 9 54.46 1.61 3.35
N ILE A 10 55.31 1.77 4.38
CA ILE A 10 55.13 1.10 5.67
C ILE A 10 53.84 1.58 6.35
N LEU A 11 53.53 2.89 6.28
CA LEU A 11 52.34 3.44 6.91
C LEU A 11 51.04 2.90 6.28
N ILE A 12 51.00 2.80 4.95
CA ILE A 12 49.85 2.23 4.22
C ILE A 12 49.66 0.75 4.56
N ALA A 13 50.75 -0.02 4.65
CA ALA A 13 50.70 -1.44 4.99
C ALA A 13 50.11 -1.67 6.39
N VAL A 14 50.48 -0.85 7.38
CA VAL A 14 49.96 -0.95 8.75
C VAL A 14 48.46 -0.63 8.79
N ILE A 15 48.02 0.40 8.07
CA ILE A 15 46.59 0.76 7.99
C ILE A 15 45.78 -0.36 7.33
N MET A 16 46.29 -0.98 6.26
CA MET A 16 45.59 -2.10 5.62
C MET A 16 45.48 -3.34 6.52
N ILE A 17 46.53 -3.68 7.27
CA ILE A 17 46.52 -4.82 8.19
C ILE A 17 45.51 -4.58 9.33
N TRP A 18 45.47 -3.35 9.86
CA TRP A 18 44.52 -3.00 10.91
C TRP A 18 43.06 -3.01 10.41
N TRP A 19 42.83 -2.55 9.19
CA TRP A 19 41.53 -2.60 8.53
C TRP A 19 41.04 -4.04 8.30
N MET A 20 41.92 -4.94 7.82
CA MET A 20 41.57 -6.36 7.67
C MET A 20 41.29 -7.05 9.00
N ALA A 21 42.00 -6.70 10.07
CA ALA A 21 41.81 -7.31 11.39
C ALA A 21 40.50 -6.90 12.08
N THR A 22 39.91 -5.76 11.70
CA THR A 22 38.70 -5.21 12.33
C THR A 22 37.42 -5.43 11.52
N MET A 23 37.52 -5.97 10.29
CA MET A 23 36.34 -6.33 9.49
C MET A 23 35.68 -7.62 10.00
N PRO A 24 34.35 -7.66 10.18
CA PRO A 24 33.62 -8.90 10.38
C PRO A 24 33.76 -9.78 9.13
N LYS A 25 34.18 -11.03 9.32
CA LYS A 25 34.26 -12.00 8.21
C LYS A 25 32.85 -12.20 7.64
N PRO A 26 32.66 -12.13 6.30
CA PRO A 26 31.38 -12.49 5.70
C PRO A 26 31.07 -13.94 6.07
N GLN A 27 29.91 -14.16 6.68
CA GLN A 27 29.40 -15.49 6.99
C GLN A 27 29.18 -16.24 5.67
N PRO A 28 29.59 -17.52 5.57
CA PRO A 28 29.31 -18.31 4.38
C PRO A 28 27.80 -18.50 4.26
N VAL A 29 27.25 -18.05 3.13
CA VAL A 29 25.87 -18.35 2.72
C VAL A 29 25.77 -19.88 2.60
N PRO A 30 24.87 -20.56 3.33
CA PRO A 30 24.74 -22.00 3.20
C PRO A 30 24.23 -22.34 1.80
N GLN A 31 25.11 -23.00 1.05
CA GLN A 31 24.83 -23.61 -0.24
C GLN A 31 23.81 -24.72 -0.02
N LYS A 32 22.63 -24.54 -0.63
CA LYS A 32 21.52 -25.50 -0.66
C LYS A 32 22.01 -26.82 -1.28
N SER A 33 22.21 -27.85 -0.46
CA SER A 33 22.31 -29.24 -0.91
C SER A 33 20.95 -29.90 -0.78
N GLU A 34 20.41 -30.28 -1.93
CA GLU A 34 19.23 -31.12 -2.08
C GLU A 34 19.59 -32.57 -1.71
N GLN A 35 18.99 -33.12 -0.64
CA GLN A 35 18.42 -34.48 -0.57
C GLN A 35 18.04 -34.94 0.86
N ALA A 36 16.83 -35.51 0.93
CA ALA A 36 16.34 -36.56 1.84
C ALA A 36 15.98 -36.25 3.32
N ILE A 37 14.70 -35.85 3.50
CA ILE A 37 13.67 -36.45 4.38
C ILE A 37 14.17 -37.32 5.56
N THR A 38 13.94 -36.88 6.79
CA THR A 38 13.19 -37.62 7.84
C THR A 38 12.87 -36.68 9.01
N SER A 39 11.62 -36.79 9.44
CA SER A 39 10.88 -36.03 10.43
C SER A 39 11.58 -35.86 11.78
N GLU A 40 11.45 -34.67 12.37
CA GLU A 40 11.19 -34.48 13.80
C GLU A 40 10.57 -33.09 14.03
N GLU A 41 9.23 -33.10 14.02
CA GLU A 41 8.36 -32.42 14.98
C GLU A 41 8.76 -31.00 15.41
N SER A 42 8.50 -30.02 14.55
CA SER A 42 8.20 -28.66 15.03
C SER A 42 6.72 -28.57 15.30
N GLN A 43 6.37 -28.57 16.58
CA GLN A 43 5.04 -28.29 17.07
C GLN A 43 4.52 -26.98 16.47
N GLU A 44 3.61 -27.16 15.53
CA GLU A 44 2.67 -26.18 15.02
C GLU A 44 1.82 -25.68 16.20
N VAL A 45 2.25 -24.61 16.87
CA VAL A 45 1.29 -23.77 17.61
C VAL A 45 0.51 -23.00 16.55
N LYS A 46 -0.48 -23.71 15.97
CA LYS A 46 -1.70 -23.13 15.41
C LYS A 46 -2.33 -22.28 16.52
N LYS A 47 -1.91 -21.03 16.63
CA LYS A 47 -2.86 -19.99 17.00
C LYS A 47 -3.77 -19.87 15.79
N GLU A 48 -4.90 -20.55 15.91
CA GLU A 48 -6.12 -20.28 15.17
C GLU A 48 -6.45 -18.80 15.36
N SER A 49 -5.83 -17.95 14.53
CA SER A 49 -6.30 -16.59 14.35
C SER A 49 -7.65 -16.75 13.66
N LYS A 50 -8.73 -16.45 14.39
CA LYS A 50 -10.04 -16.16 13.81
C LYS A 50 -9.91 -14.87 13.00
N GLY A 51 -9.14 -14.90 11.91
CA GLY A 51 -9.04 -13.82 10.95
C GLY A 51 -10.42 -13.63 10.35
N THR A 52 -11.09 -12.55 10.76
CA THR A 52 -12.48 -12.27 10.39
C THR A 52 -12.55 -11.42 9.11
N LEU A 53 -11.40 -10.91 8.65
CA LEU A 53 -11.29 -10.07 7.46
C LEU A 53 -11.40 -10.90 6.17
N GLU A 54 -12.25 -10.47 5.24
CA GLU A 54 -12.39 -11.07 3.91
C GLU A 54 -12.25 -10.02 2.80
N ILE A 55 -11.50 -10.30 1.74
CA ILE A 55 -11.42 -9.41 0.57
C ILE A 55 -12.44 -9.87 -0.47
N PRO A 56 -13.40 -9.02 -0.88
CA PRO A 56 -14.25 -9.32 -2.03
C PRO A 56 -13.41 -9.45 -3.31
N ALA A 57 -13.64 -10.52 -4.08
CA ALA A 57 -13.00 -10.66 -5.38
C ALA A 57 -13.41 -9.50 -6.31
N LEU A 58 -12.42 -8.71 -6.76
CA LEU A 58 -12.63 -7.66 -7.77
C LEU A 58 -13.09 -8.30 -9.08
N LYS A 59 -14.32 -7.99 -9.51
CA LYS A 59 -14.80 -8.35 -10.85
C LYS A 59 -14.12 -7.44 -11.87
N THR A 60 -13.08 -7.93 -12.53
CA THR A 60 -12.53 -7.29 -13.74
C THR A 60 -13.57 -7.40 -14.85
N ASN A 61 -14.32 -6.32 -15.07
CA ASN A 61 -15.15 -6.18 -16.26
C ASN A 61 -14.24 -5.80 -17.43
N SER A 62 -13.76 -6.81 -18.15
CA SER A 62 -13.30 -6.62 -19.53
C SER A 62 -14.53 -6.33 -20.40
N ALA A 63 -14.49 -5.17 -21.06
CA ALA A 63 -15.36 -4.68 -22.14
C ALA A 63 -15.56 -5.74 -23.25
N SER A 64 -16.53 -5.71 -24.17
CA SER A 64 -17.57 -4.77 -24.60
C SER A 64 -18.55 -5.57 -25.49
N THR A 65 -19.85 -5.30 -25.32
CA THR A 65 -20.92 -5.15 -26.32
C THR A 65 -20.86 -5.92 -27.65
N LEU A 66 -21.89 -6.75 -27.91
CA LEU A 66 -22.65 -6.80 -29.18
C LEU A 66 -24.03 -7.48 -28.95
N GLU A 67 -25.09 -6.68 -29.13
CA GLU A 67 -26.43 -7.00 -29.65
C GLU A 67 -27.22 -8.22 -29.14
N LYS A 68 -28.40 -7.96 -28.53
CA LYS A 68 -29.73 -8.05 -29.18
C LYS A 68 -30.86 -8.08 -28.15
N ALA A 69 -31.77 -7.10 -28.25
CA ALA A 69 -33.16 -7.19 -27.80
C ALA A 69 -34.04 -6.67 -28.95
N PRO A 70 -35.36 -6.93 -29.03
CA PRO A 70 -36.22 -7.63 -28.06
C PRO A 70 -37.05 -8.76 -28.70
N ALA A 71 -37.72 -9.58 -27.88
CA ALA A 71 -38.93 -10.27 -28.31
C ALA A 71 -39.97 -10.19 -27.18
N PHE A 72 -41.03 -9.43 -27.45
CA PHE A 72 -42.28 -9.43 -26.69
C PHE A 72 -42.94 -10.81 -26.79
N SER A 73 -43.49 -11.30 -25.68
CA SER A 73 -44.60 -12.24 -25.67
C SER A 73 -45.51 -11.94 -24.50
N ASN A 74 -46.76 -11.65 -24.84
CA ASN A 74 -47.86 -11.32 -23.94
C ASN A 74 -48.45 -12.56 -23.25
N SER A 75 -49.20 -12.26 -22.18
CA SER A 75 -50.24 -13.07 -21.51
C SER A 75 -49.69 -14.07 -20.49
N THR A 76 -50.14 -14.15 -19.24
CA THR A 76 -51.54 -14.09 -18.77
C THR A 76 -51.60 -13.80 -17.27
N ASP A 77 -52.80 -13.41 -16.86
CA ASP A 77 -53.32 -12.84 -15.61
C ASP A 77 -53.26 -13.72 -14.33
N SER A 78 -53.47 -13.03 -13.21
CA SER A 78 -54.11 -13.44 -11.94
C SER A 78 -53.30 -13.85 -10.70
N SER A 79 -53.40 -12.95 -9.71
CA SER A 79 -53.61 -13.14 -8.27
C SER A 79 -52.68 -14.06 -7.47
N ALA A 80 -51.92 -13.46 -6.55
CA ALA A 80 -51.90 -13.86 -5.14
C ALA A 80 -51.14 -12.82 -4.32
N LYS A 81 -51.83 -12.25 -3.33
CA LYS A 81 -51.27 -11.45 -2.25
C LYS A 81 -50.77 -12.44 -1.21
N ASP A 82 -49.46 -12.60 -1.08
CA ASP A 82 -48.89 -13.24 0.11
C ASP A 82 -47.64 -12.47 0.56
N SER A 83 -47.70 -12.03 1.80
CA SER A 83 -46.64 -11.27 2.46
C SER A 83 -45.57 -12.25 2.90
N VAL A 84 -44.50 -12.34 2.11
CA VAL A 84 -43.29 -13.08 2.49
C VAL A 84 -42.13 -12.12 2.68
N ALA A 85 -41.63 -12.18 3.91
CA ALA A 85 -40.29 -11.83 4.37
C ALA A 85 -39.76 -10.43 4.01
N SER A 86 -39.53 -9.64 5.05
CA SER A 86 -38.48 -8.61 5.06
C SER A 86 -37.13 -9.32 4.85
N ASP A 87 -36.87 -9.74 3.62
CA ASP A 87 -35.59 -10.22 3.18
C ASP A 87 -34.62 -9.07 3.40
N SER A 88 -33.58 -9.32 4.19
CA SER A 88 -32.59 -8.31 4.50
C SER A 88 -31.99 -7.90 3.17
N LEU A 89 -32.39 -6.72 2.69
CA LEU A 89 -31.77 -6.03 1.58
C LEU A 89 -30.30 -5.87 1.93
N ILE A 90 -29.48 -6.83 1.51
CA ILE A 90 -28.05 -6.67 1.43
C ILE A 90 -27.90 -5.61 0.34
N GLU A 91 -27.80 -4.34 0.76
CA GLU A 91 -27.44 -3.27 -0.15
C GLU A 91 -26.14 -3.69 -0.83
N PRO A 92 -26.10 -3.75 -2.17
CA PRO A 92 -24.87 -4.07 -2.87
C PRO A 92 -23.81 -3.06 -2.45
N ALA A 93 -22.65 -3.57 -2.03
CA ALA A 93 -21.55 -2.71 -1.62
C ALA A 93 -21.27 -1.67 -2.71
N PRO A 94 -21.04 -0.39 -2.34
CA PRO A 94 -20.81 0.67 -3.31
C PRO A 94 -19.62 0.31 -4.21
N VAL A 95 -19.75 0.56 -5.51
CA VAL A 95 -18.67 0.34 -6.46
C VAL A 95 -17.61 1.41 -6.22
N VAL A 96 -16.56 1.06 -5.48
CA VAL A 96 -15.42 1.95 -5.22
C VAL A 96 -14.55 2.04 -6.48
N SER A 97 -14.42 3.23 -7.06
CA SER A 97 -13.51 3.50 -8.17
C SER A 97 -12.12 3.87 -7.67
N GLU A 98 -11.08 3.55 -8.44
CA GLU A 98 -9.71 4.00 -8.15
C GLU A 98 -9.60 5.53 -8.25
N LYS A 99 -8.92 6.13 -7.27
CA LYS A 99 -8.80 7.58 -7.10
C LYS A 99 -7.47 7.91 -6.43
N SER A 100 -6.84 8.99 -6.89
CA SER A 100 -5.66 9.57 -6.27
C SER A 100 -5.95 10.99 -5.79
N ILE A 101 -5.35 11.37 -4.67
CA ILE A 101 -5.50 12.68 -4.03
C ILE A 101 -4.12 13.30 -3.88
N VAL A 102 -3.92 14.47 -4.46
CA VAL A 102 -2.70 15.27 -4.30
C VAL A 102 -2.88 16.20 -3.11
N VAL A 103 -2.00 16.11 -2.13
CA VAL A 103 -1.97 16.96 -0.94
C VAL A 103 -0.72 17.82 -1.01
N GLU A 104 -0.93 19.13 -1.10
CA GLU A 104 0.13 20.12 -1.17
C GLU A 104 0.23 20.87 0.14
N THR A 105 1.44 20.90 0.70
CA THR A 105 1.82 21.74 1.84
C THR A 105 2.84 22.78 1.40
N ASP A 106 3.30 23.61 2.34
CA ASP A 106 4.42 24.53 2.08
C ASP A 106 5.74 23.80 1.83
N LEU A 107 5.94 22.62 2.45
CA LEU A 107 7.23 21.91 2.42
C LEU A 107 7.29 20.77 1.41
N PHE A 108 6.15 20.14 1.11
CA PHE A 108 6.10 18.98 0.22
C PHE A 108 4.76 18.83 -0.49
N ILE A 109 4.78 18.07 -1.60
CA ILE A 109 3.61 17.58 -2.31
C ILE A 109 3.58 16.06 -2.12
N LEU A 110 2.44 15.53 -1.71
CA LEU A 110 2.25 14.11 -1.45
C LEU A 110 1.05 13.61 -2.25
N LYS A 111 1.19 12.50 -2.95
CA LYS A 111 0.08 11.86 -3.65
C LYS A 111 -0.36 10.61 -2.90
N LEU A 112 -1.63 10.53 -2.57
CA LEU A 112 -2.27 9.39 -1.92
C LEU A 112 -3.07 8.61 -2.96
N SER A 113 -2.97 7.28 -2.94
CA SER A 113 -3.81 6.39 -3.75
C SER A 113 -4.80 5.67 -2.85
N ASN A 114 -6.07 5.61 -3.25
CA ASN A 114 -7.05 4.80 -2.53
C ASN A 114 -6.84 3.28 -2.74
N ARG A 115 -6.02 2.88 -3.71
CA ARG A 115 -5.51 1.50 -3.83
C ARG A 115 -4.46 1.26 -2.76
N GLY A 116 -4.79 0.37 -1.83
CA GLY A 116 -3.99 0.09 -0.63
C GLY A 116 -3.90 1.26 0.35
N ALA A 117 -4.65 2.34 0.11
CA ALA A 117 -4.58 3.59 0.87
C ALA A 117 -3.12 4.07 1.06
N LYS A 118 -2.30 4.02 0.00
CA LYS A 118 -0.84 4.23 0.04
C LYS A 118 -0.43 5.66 -0.25
N ILE A 119 0.80 5.99 0.11
CA ILE A 119 1.50 7.14 -0.45
C ILE A 119 2.11 6.71 -1.78
N SER A 120 1.71 7.30 -2.90
CA SER A 120 2.23 6.96 -4.22
C SER A 120 3.37 7.89 -4.67
N SER A 121 3.44 9.12 -4.16
CA SER A 121 4.54 10.05 -4.47
C SER A 121 4.78 11.04 -3.33
N VAL A 122 6.03 11.49 -3.19
CA VAL A 122 6.45 12.56 -2.27
C VAL A 122 7.50 13.44 -2.96
N VAL A 123 7.22 14.74 -3.07
CA VAL A 123 8.09 15.76 -3.66
C VAL A 123 8.43 16.82 -2.61
N ILE A 124 9.69 17.21 -2.46
CA ILE A 124 10.13 18.16 -1.43
C ILE A 124 10.37 19.56 -2.01
N LYS A 125 9.47 20.49 -1.67
CA LYS A 125 9.46 21.87 -2.20
C LYS A 125 10.60 22.74 -1.67
N THR A 126 11.26 22.34 -0.59
CA THR A 126 12.35 23.13 0.03
C THR A 126 13.73 22.83 -0.54
N LEU A 127 13.85 21.87 -1.46
CA LEU A 127 15.14 21.34 -1.92
C LEU A 127 15.31 21.46 -3.43
N ALA A 128 14.88 22.59 -4.03
CA ALA A 128 15.08 22.82 -5.46
C ALA A 128 16.56 22.69 -5.86
N ASN A 129 16.82 22.04 -6.99
CA ASN A 129 18.15 22.04 -7.62
C ASN A 129 18.44 23.41 -8.28
N ASN A 130 19.62 23.53 -8.91
CA ASN A 130 20.01 24.79 -9.57
C ASN A 130 19.10 25.14 -10.77
N GLU A 131 18.41 24.14 -11.30
CA GLU A 131 17.46 24.22 -12.40
C GLU A 131 16.03 24.55 -11.92
N GLY A 132 15.80 24.63 -10.61
CA GLY A 132 14.50 24.94 -10.01
C GLY A 132 13.55 23.74 -9.87
N GLU A 133 14.02 22.52 -10.13
CA GLU A 133 13.26 21.28 -10.00
C GLU A 133 13.34 20.74 -8.57
N TYR A 134 12.21 20.22 -8.07
CA TYR A 134 12.13 19.65 -6.73
C TYR A 134 12.43 18.14 -6.75
N PRO A 135 13.21 17.61 -5.80
CA PRO A 135 13.49 16.19 -5.72
C PRO A 135 12.23 15.41 -5.31
N GLU A 136 12.03 14.27 -5.96
CA GLU A 136 11.06 13.26 -5.55
C GLU A 136 11.73 12.25 -4.62
N LEU A 137 11.24 12.13 -3.38
CA LEU A 137 11.68 11.09 -2.45
C LEU A 137 11.02 9.74 -2.73
N LEU A 138 9.81 9.81 -3.29
CA LEU A 138 9.05 8.65 -3.72
C LEU A 138 8.48 8.97 -5.11
N GLU A 139 8.91 8.20 -6.10
CA GLU A 139 8.42 8.33 -7.48
C GLU A 139 6.95 7.91 -7.58
N ASP A 140 6.20 8.62 -8.42
CA ASP A 140 4.77 8.37 -8.67
C ASP A 140 4.52 7.04 -9.39
N THR A 141 4.50 5.96 -8.62
CA THR A 141 4.32 4.59 -9.10
C THR A 141 3.12 3.91 -8.44
N THR A 142 2.64 2.84 -9.07
CA THR A 142 1.57 2.00 -8.50
C THR A 142 2.02 1.20 -7.28
N ALA A 143 3.33 1.00 -7.09
CA ALA A 143 3.87 0.31 -5.92
C ALA A 143 3.61 1.14 -4.65
N GLY A 144 3.95 2.43 -4.70
CA GLY A 144 3.86 3.35 -3.57
C GLY A 144 4.67 2.89 -2.35
N ALA A 145 4.36 3.47 -1.20
CA ALA A 145 4.93 3.13 0.09
C ALA A 145 3.85 2.80 1.13
N LEU A 146 4.30 2.23 2.25
CA LEU A 146 3.50 1.93 3.44
C LEU A 146 2.40 0.89 3.18
N ASP A 147 2.81 -0.29 2.71
CA ASP A 147 1.93 -1.45 2.53
C ASP A 147 1.31 -1.90 3.86
N LEU A 148 0.05 -2.34 3.81
CA LEU A 148 -0.67 -2.83 4.98
C LEU A 148 -0.97 -4.32 4.83
N LYS A 149 -0.49 -5.10 5.80
CA LYS A 149 -0.87 -6.49 6.00
C LYS A 149 -1.52 -6.63 7.37
N LEU A 150 -2.71 -7.22 7.41
CA LEU A 150 -3.47 -7.44 8.65
C LEU A 150 -4.07 -8.85 8.59
N ASP A 151 -3.95 -9.62 9.66
CA ASP A 151 -4.45 -11.01 9.73
C ASP A 151 -4.05 -11.89 8.54
N ASN A 152 -2.77 -11.82 8.14
CA ASN A 152 -2.19 -12.49 6.96
C ASN A 152 -2.77 -12.06 5.59
N ILE A 153 -3.65 -11.07 5.58
CA ILE A 153 -4.26 -10.53 4.37
C ILE A 153 -3.44 -9.32 3.91
N ASN A 154 -3.12 -9.30 2.62
CA ASN A 154 -2.43 -8.19 1.99
C ASN A 154 -3.45 -7.21 1.41
N LEU A 155 -3.51 -6.01 1.97
CA LEU A 155 -4.45 -4.96 1.56
C LEU A 155 -3.87 -4.02 0.49
N SER A 156 -2.63 -4.24 0.04
CA SER A 156 -1.92 -3.34 -0.89
C SER A 156 -2.63 -3.08 -2.22
N ASN A 157 -3.46 -4.00 -2.69
CA ASN A 157 -4.18 -3.88 -3.96
C ASN A 157 -5.70 -3.64 -3.79
N VAL A 158 -6.18 -3.58 -2.55
CA VAL A 158 -7.60 -3.37 -2.23
C VAL A 158 -7.95 -1.91 -2.43
N LEU A 159 -9.13 -1.62 -2.98
CA LEU A 159 -9.63 -0.25 -3.08
C LEU A 159 -10.31 0.13 -1.78
N PHE A 160 -9.75 1.16 -1.13
CA PHE A 160 -10.38 1.82 0.00
C PHE A 160 -11.34 2.90 -0.51
N GLU A 161 -12.48 3.02 0.15
CA GLU A 161 -13.39 4.12 -0.03
C GLU A 161 -12.78 5.39 0.57
N VAL A 162 -13.00 6.52 -0.10
CA VAL A 162 -12.70 7.86 0.41
C VAL A 162 -13.94 8.70 0.20
N ALA A 163 -14.18 9.67 1.09
CA ALA A 163 -15.40 10.45 1.06
C ALA A 163 -15.61 11.08 -0.35
N PRO A 164 -16.80 10.93 -0.97
CA PRO A 164 -17.03 11.34 -2.36
C PRO A 164 -16.68 12.80 -2.64
N GLU A 165 -16.91 13.67 -1.67
CA GLU A 165 -16.63 15.11 -1.68
C GLU A 165 -15.14 15.46 -1.57
N THR A 166 -14.28 14.49 -1.26
CA THR A 166 -12.83 14.72 -1.15
C THR A 166 -12.28 15.17 -2.50
N PRO A 167 -11.70 16.37 -2.63
CA PRO A 167 -11.20 16.85 -3.91
C PRO A 167 -9.96 16.06 -4.35
N SER A 168 -9.68 16.06 -5.65
CA SER A 168 -8.47 15.43 -6.21
C SER A 168 -7.18 16.16 -5.84
N LYS A 169 -7.27 17.43 -5.47
CA LYS A 169 -6.16 18.25 -4.95
C LYS A 169 -6.59 19.00 -3.69
N ILE A 170 -5.76 18.96 -2.65
CA ILE A 170 -5.93 19.65 -1.38
C ILE A 170 -4.69 20.51 -1.15
N VAL A 171 -4.88 21.79 -0.85
CA VAL A 171 -3.82 22.66 -0.33
C VAL A 171 -4.05 22.82 1.16
N VAL A 172 -3.07 22.42 1.97
CA VAL A 172 -3.20 22.36 3.42
C VAL A 172 -3.01 23.76 4.01
N ASN A 173 -4.11 24.40 4.42
CA ASN A 173 -4.13 25.71 5.11
C ASN A 173 -4.50 25.61 6.60
N GLN A 174 -4.93 24.43 7.03
CA GLN A 174 -5.25 24.04 8.41
C GLN A 174 -5.00 22.54 8.56
N ASP A 175 -4.99 22.04 9.80
CA ASP A 175 -4.87 20.61 10.06
C ASP A 175 -5.95 19.85 9.29
N THR A 176 -5.53 18.91 8.44
CA THR A 176 -6.41 18.22 7.50
C THR A 176 -6.21 16.73 7.63
N THR A 177 -7.30 15.97 7.79
CA THR A 177 -7.26 14.51 7.85
C THR A 177 -8.03 13.93 6.67
N ILE A 178 -7.41 13.00 5.96
CA ILE A 178 -8.01 12.23 4.88
C ILE A 178 -8.14 10.78 5.37
N GLN A 179 -9.35 10.23 5.28
CA GLN A 179 -9.63 8.86 5.71
C GLN A 179 -9.91 7.97 4.51
N PHE A 180 -9.27 6.80 4.52
CA PHE A 180 -9.52 5.71 3.61
C PHE A 180 -10.14 4.56 4.39
N VAL A 181 -11.29 4.07 3.95
CA VAL A 181 -12.06 3.05 4.67
C VAL A 181 -12.24 1.83 3.77
N PHE A 182 -11.80 0.68 4.23
CA PHE A 182 -12.14 -0.61 3.66
C PHE A 182 -13.14 -1.31 4.58
N SER A 183 -14.23 -1.81 4.02
CA SER A 183 -15.21 -2.65 4.72
C SER A 183 -15.26 -4.01 4.06
N ASP A 184 -15.19 -5.08 4.86
CA ASP A 184 -15.35 -6.44 4.36
C ASP A 184 -16.84 -6.89 4.37
N PRO A 185 -17.17 -8.06 3.78
CA PRO A 185 -18.52 -8.63 3.84
C PRO A 185 -19.03 -8.90 5.27
N ASN A 186 -18.11 -9.13 6.22
CA ASN A 186 -18.42 -9.36 7.63
C ASN A 186 -18.63 -8.07 8.43
N ARG A 187 -18.59 -6.90 7.77
CA ARG A 187 -18.72 -5.54 8.34
C ARG A 187 -17.56 -5.12 9.25
N ASN A 188 -16.44 -5.82 9.22
CA ASN A 188 -15.20 -5.30 9.78
C ASN A 188 -14.72 -4.13 8.93
N LYS A 189 -14.06 -3.17 9.59
CA LYS A 189 -13.54 -1.98 8.94
C LYS A 189 -12.05 -1.81 9.21
N VAL A 190 -11.32 -1.50 8.15
CA VAL A 190 -9.96 -1.00 8.23
C VAL A 190 -10.00 0.47 7.83
N ILE A 191 -9.65 1.34 8.77
CA ILE A 191 -9.61 2.78 8.55
C ILE A 191 -8.15 3.21 8.58
N ARG A 192 -7.72 3.89 7.53
CA ARG A 192 -6.38 4.46 7.43
C ARG A 192 -6.47 5.95 7.26
N SER A 193 -5.92 6.69 8.21
CA SER A 193 -6.02 8.15 8.26
C SER A 193 -4.67 8.78 7.99
N TYR A 194 -4.64 9.79 7.11
CA TYR A 194 -3.49 10.65 6.88
C TYR A 194 -3.80 12.04 7.39
N THR A 195 -3.06 12.47 8.40
CA THR A 195 -3.22 13.79 9.01
C THR A 195 -2.04 14.68 8.64
N PHE A 196 -2.35 15.81 8.01
CA PHE A 196 -1.41 16.84 7.59
C PHE A 196 -1.52 18.01 8.55
N SER A 197 -0.39 18.42 9.10
CA SER A 197 -0.32 19.61 9.96
C SER A 197 -0.38 20.88 9.12
N LYS A 198 -1.01 21.93 9.66
CA LYS A 198 -0.99 23.28 9.09
C LYS A 198 0.42 23.81 8.85
N THR A 199 1.37 23.46 9.72
CA THR A 199 2.78 23.84 9.59
C THR A 199 3.47 23.15 8.41
N GLY A 200 2.83 22.15 7.79
CA GLY A 200 3.36 21.41 6.64
C GLY A 200 4.59 20.56 6.97
N SER A 201 4.94 20.40 8.25
CA SER A 201 6.21 19.79 8.67
C SER A 201 6.15 18.27 8.80
N ALA A 202 4.94 17.71 8.91
CA ALA A 202 4.76 16.26 9.03
C ALA A 202 3.41 15.80 8.49
N VAL A 203 3.40 14.57 7.99
CA VAL A 203 2.22 13.74 7.78
C VAL A 203 2.23 12.60 8.79
N ARG A 204 1.10 12.37 9.46
CA ARG A 204 0.91 11.24 10.38
C ARG A 204 -0.04 10.23 9.76
N GLN A 205 0.33 8.96 9.80
CA GLN A 205 -0.54 7.86 9.45
C GLN A 205 -0.98 7.14 10.73
N SER A 206 -2.28 6.82 10.84
CA SER A 206 -2.87 5.99 11.89
C SER A 206 -3.91 5.06 11.32
#